data_AF-A0A5P2DZ44-F1
#
_entry.id   AF-A0A5P2DZ44-F1
#
_cell.length_a   1.000
_cell.length_b   1.000
_cell.length_c   1.000
_cell.angle_alpha   90.00
_cell.angle_beta   90.00
_cell.angle_gamma   90.00
#
_symmetry.space_group_name_H-M   'P 1'
#
loop_
_entity.id
_entity.type
_entity.pdbx_description
1 polymer ?
#
loop_
_entity_poly.entity_id
_entity_poly.type
_entity_poly.pdbx_seq_one_letter_code
_entity_poly.pdbx_strand_id
1 'polypeptide(L)'
;MAAAQPSSLYAPSALVFTLAQGDDAATSTVVRASTLSCAPTALGTHPDPRGACAALNSTDGALDRLLASPNPDRACPMHYAPVTVTADGVWKGSRVEWKHTFSNACVMSATVDGNAVFAF
;
A
#
# COMPACT_ATOMS: atom_id res chain seq x y z
N MET A 1 2.65 21.94 -28.61
CA MET A 1 2.01 20.64 -28.30
C MET A 1 1.00 20.90 -27.18
N ALA A 2 -0.29 20.70 -27.42
CA ALA A 2 -1.33 20.92 -26.41
C ALA A 2 -1.43 19.67 -25.52
N ALA A 3 -1.23 19.83 -24.22
CA ALA A 3 -1.48 18.76 -23.26
C ALA A 3 -3.00 18.53 -23.15
N ALA A 4 -3.44 17.28 -23.30
CA ALA A 4 -4.82 16.91 -23.02
C ALA A 4 -5.08 17.15 -21.52
N GLN A 5 -6.03 18.04 -21.21
CA GLN A 5 -6.46 18.25 -19.83
C GLN A 5 -7.45 17.15 -19.45
N PRO A 6 -7.27 16.46 -18.31
CA PRO A 6 -8.25 15.49 -17.86
C PRO A 6 -9.57 16.20 -17.56
N SER A 7 -10.64 15.78 -18.22
CA SER A 7 -12.03 16.22 -18.01
C SER A 7 -12.66 15.61 -16.75
N SER A 8 -11.86 15.26 -15.75
CA SER A 8 -12.34 14.67 -14.51
C SER A 8 -12.63 15.73 -13.47
N LEU A 9 -13.84 15.70 -12.89
CA LEU A 9 -14.21 16.51 -11.73
C LEU A 9 -13.41 16.15 -10.46
N TYR A 10 -12.72 15.00 -10.47
CA TYR A 10 -11.92 14.50 -9.36
C TYR A 10 -10.49 14.16 -9.79
N ALA A 11 -9.52 14.53 -8.97
CA ALA A 11 -8.16 14.07 -9.15
C ALA A 11 -8.09 12.54 -8.93
N PRO A 12 -7.53 11.77 -9.88
CA PRO A 12 -7.58 10.31 -9.84
C PRO A 12 -6.82 9.75 -8.64
N SER A 13 -7.36 8.69 -8.05
CA SER A 13 -6.72 7.93 -6.98
C SER A 13 -6.85 6.45 -7.31
N ALA A 14 -5.81 5.87 -7.91
CA ALA A 14 -5.76 4.50 -8.38
C ALA A 14 -4.36 3.95 -8.09
N LEU A 15 -4.32 2.93 -7.24
CA LEU A 15 -3.08 2.33 -6.74
C LEU A 15 -3.12 0.81 -6.95
N VAL A 16 -1.94 0.25 -7.18
CA VAL A 16 -1.67 -1.18 -7.11
C VAL A 16 -0.78 -1.41 -5.89
N PHE A 17 -1.19 -2.34 -5.04
CA PHE A 17 -0.39 -2.80 -3.91
C PHE A 17 0.16 -4.18 -4.23
N THR A 18 1.43 -4.41 -3.91
CA THR A 18 2.04 -5.74 -4.05
C THR A 18 2.74 -6.16 -2.77
N LEU A 19 2.84 -7.47 -2.56
CA LEU A 19 3.69 -8.09 -1.56
C LEU A 19 4.62 -9.07 -2.29
N ALA A 20 5.93 -8.86 -2.13
CA ALA A 20 6.96 -9.70 -2.72
C ALA A 20 7.82 -10.38 -1.64
N GLN A 21 8.29 -11.59 -1.93
CA GLN A 21 9.21 -12.33 -1.08
C GLN A 21 10.65 -11.97 -1.47
N GLY A 22 11.33 -11.21 -0.61
CA GLY A 22 12.67 -10.67 -0.85
C GLY A 22 12.78 -9.20 -0.45
N ASP A 23 13.98 -8.65 -0.60
CA ASP A 23 14.36 -7.28 -0.26
C ASP A 23 14.42 -6.32 -1.46
N ASP A 24 14.24 -6.85 -2.67
CA ASP A 24 14.18 -6.05 -3.90
C ASP A 24 12.87 -6.28 -4.66
N ALA A 25 11.98 -5.28 -4.62
CA ALA A 25 10.71 -5.31 -5.35
C ALA A 25 10.85 -5.52 -6.86
N ALA A 26 11.99 -5.17 -7.48
CA ALA A 26 12.18 -5.30 -8.92
C ALA A 26 12.50 -6.74 -9.37
N THR A 27 13.08 -7.55 -8.48
CA THR A 27 13.58 -8.90 -8.80
C THR A 27 12.90 -10.00 -7.98
N SER A 28 12.27 -9.65 -6.87
CA SER A 28 11.57 -10.57 -5.97
C SER A 28 10.27 -11.09 -6.58
N THR A 29 9.90 -12.31 -6.20
CA THR A 29 8.61 -12.90 -6.62
C THR A 29 7.46 -12.23 -5.90
N VAL A 30 6.53 -11.61 -6.64
CA VAL A 30 5.28 -11.08 -6.11
C VAL A 30 4.36 -12.25 -5.75
N VAL A 31 3.98 -12.35 -4.48
CA VAL A 31 3.13 -13.42 -3.95
C VAL A 31 1.67 -13.00 -3.80
N ARG A 32 1.40 -11.69 -3.68
CA ARG A 32 0.05 -11.11 -3.65
C ARG A 32 0.04 -9.74 -4.30
N ALA A 33 -1.10 -9.39 -4.88
CA ALA A 33 -1.35 -8.05 -5.39
C ALA A 33 -2.83 -7.69 -5.27
N SER A 34 -3.12 -6.42 -5.04
CA SER A 34 -4.47 -5.88 -5.05
C SER A 34 -4.52 -4.53 -5.76
N THR A 35 -5.65 -4.22 -6.37
CA THR A 35 -5.94 -2.91 -6.96
C THR A 35 -6.90 -2.15 -6.07
N LEU A 36 -6.74 -0.83 -6.02
CA LEU A 36 -7.60 0.06 -5.28
C LEU A 36 -7.82 1.34 -6.09
N SER A 37 -9.07 1.70 -6.33
CA SER A 37 -9.49 3.01 -6.78
C SER A 37 -10.35 3.66 -5.71
N CYS A 38 -10.07 4.91 -5.35
CA CYS A 38 -10.75 5.62 -4.27
C CYS A 38 -11.69 6.75 -4.74
N ALA A 39 -11.63 7.13 -6.02
CA ALA A 39 -12.48 8.17 -6.58
C ALA A 39 -12.94 7.78 -7.99
N PRO A 40 -14.24 7.95 -8.33
CA PRO A 40 -15.30 8.55 -7.51
C PRO A 40 -15.90 7.60 -6.46
N THR A 41 -15.62 6.30 -6.56
CA THR A 41 -16.10 5.27 -5.61
C THR A 41 -14.97 4.35 -5.23
N ALA A 42 -15.00 3.81 -4.01
CA ALA A 42 -14.03 2.83 -3.54
C ALA A 42 -14.30 1.45 -4.19
N LEU A 43 -13.37 0.97 -5.01
CA LEU A 43 -13.47 -0.29 -5.75
C LEU A 43 -12.08 -0.88 -6.05
N GLY A 44 -12.05 -2.10 -6.56
CA GLY A 44 -10.81 -2.81 -6.93
C GLY A 44 -10.85 -4.25 -6.44
N THR A 45 -9.71 -4.94 -6.54
CA THR A 45 -9.57 -6.31 -6.04
C THR A 45 -9.20 -6.39 -4.55
N HIS A 46 -8.92 -5.25 -3.91
CA HIS A 46 -8.72 -5.18 -2.47
C HIS A 46 -9.96 -5.72 -1.72
N PRO A 47 -9.83 -6.59 -0.70
CA PRO A 47 -10.97 -7.21 -0.02
C PRO A 47 -11.84 -6.22 0.76
N ASP A 48 -11.25 -5.12 1.26
CA ASP A 48 -11.98 -3.98 1.83
C ASP A 48 -11.55 -2.66 1.17
N PRO A 49 -12.11 -2.31 -0.01
CA PRO A 49 -11.73 -1.07 -0.70
C PRO A 49 -12.08 0.18 0.12
N ARG A 50 -13.20 0.15 0.86
CA ARG A 50 -13.67 1.31 1.63
C ARG A 50 -12.75 1.60 2.81
N GLY A 51 -12.40 0.58 3.59
CA GLY A 51 -11.46 0.70 4.70
C GLY A 51 -10.08 1.14 4.23
N ALA A 52 -9.56 0.56 3.15
CA ALA A 52 -8.26 0.95 2.59
C ALA A 52 -8.25 2.42 2.12
N CYS A 53 -9.28 2.87 1.41
CA CYS A 53 -9.41 4.27 1.01
C CYS A 53 -9.57 5.23 2.21
N ALA A 54 -10.27 4.81 3.27
CA ALA A 54 -10.38 5.59 4.50
C ALA A 54 -9.02 5.74 5.21
N ALA A 55 -8.24 4.66 5.29
CA ALA A 55 -6.91 4.65 5.85
C ALA A 55 -5.94 5.56 5.07
N LEU A 56 -5.93 5.47 3.73
CA LEU A 56 -5.15 6.38 2.88
C LEU A 56 -5.56 7.85 3.06
N ASN A 57 -6.86 8.13 3.18
CA ASN A 57 -7.32 9.49 3.45
C ASN A 57 -6.87 10.00 4.82
N SER A 58 -6.83 9.16 5.85
CA SER A 58 -6.39 9.54 7.20
C SER A 58 -4.93 9.99 7.26
N THR A 59 -4.10 9.52 6.32
CA THR A 59 -2.68 9.90 6.19
C THR A 59 -2.43 10.86 5.03
N ASP A 60 -3.48 11.28 4.32
CA ASP A 60 -3.41 12.01 3.05
C ASP A 60 -2.50 11.34 2.00
N GLY A 61 -2.50 10.01 1.95
CA GLY A 61 -1.65 9.22 1.05
C GLY A 61 -0.18 9.15 1.47
N ALA A 62 0.17 9.55 2.69
CA ALA A 62 1.50 9.33 3.24
C ALA A 62 1.63 7.87 3.74
N LEU A 63 2.12 6.98 2.87
CA LEU A 63 2.23 5.54 3.16
C LEU A 63 3.12 5.23 4.38
N ASP A 64 4.18 6.01 4.64
CA ASP A 64 5.04 5.78 5.81
C ASP A 64 4.29 5.98 7.14
N ARG A 65 3.27 6.85 7.17
CA ARG A 65 2.43 7.05 8.37
C ARG A 65 1.54 5.84 8.67
N LEU A 66 1.28 4.99 7.67
CA LEU A 66 0.55 3.74 7.85
C LEU A 66 1.37 2.68 8.61
N LEU A 67 2.68 2.89 8.75
CA LEU A 67 3.61 2.01 9.47
C LEU A 67 3.88 2.47 10.91
N ALA A 68 3.27 3.57 11.36
CA ALA A 68 3.66 4.27 12.59
C ALA A 68 3.09 3.67 13.89
N SER A 69 2.31 2.59 13.82
CA SER A 69 1.66 1.99 15.00
C SER A 69 1.92 0.49 15.09
N PRO A 70 3.20 0.06 15.22
CA PRO A 70 3.50 -1.34 15.47
C PRO A 70 2.92 -1.79 16.80
N ASN A 71 2.38 -3.00 16.85
CA ASN A 71 1.88 -3.60 18.07
C ASN A 71 3.07 -3.90 19.02
N PRO A 72 3.20 -3.20 20.16
CA PRO A 72 4.35 -3.33 21.04
C PRO A 72 4.37 -4.67 21.80
N ASP A 73 3.21 -5.32 21.92
CA ASP A 73 3.06 -6.58 22.65
C ASP A 73 3.37 -7.81 21.78
N ARG A 74 3.63 -7.61 20.48
CA ARG A 74 3.90 -8.69 19.54
C ARG A 74 5.40 -8.93 19.37
N ALA A 75 5.90 -10.00 20.00
CA ALA A 75 7.26 -10.48 19.80
C ALA A 75 7.41 -11.22 18.46
N CYS A 76 8.45 -10.88 17.69
CA CYS A 76 8.78 -11.53 16.42
C CYS A 76 10.15 -12.23 16.46
N PRO A 77 10.31 -13.38 15.77
CA PRO A 77 11.59 -14.04 15.64
C PRO A 77 12.59 -13.17 14.84
N MET A 78 13.88 -13.36 15.11
CA MET A 78 14.97 -12.56 14.52
C MET A 78 15.54 -13.13 13.22
N HIS A 79 14.92 -14.15 12.62
CA HIS A 79 15.38 -14.66 11.33
C HIS A 79 15.16 -13.61 10.23
N TYR A 80 16.07 -13.58 9.26
CA TYR A 80 15.98 -12.71 8.10
C TYR A 80 15.39 -13.49 6.92
N ALA A 81 14.14 -13.17 6.58
CA ALA A 81 13.42 -13.71 5.43
C ALA A 81 12.54 -12.58 4.87
N PRO A 82 13.15 -11.61 4.19
CA PRO A 82 12.55 -10.30 3.96
C PRO A 82 11.29 -10.39 3.11
N VAL A 83 10.37 -9.47 3.38
CA VAL A 83 9.19 -9.25 2.55
C VAL A 83 9.09 -7.77 2.22
N THR A 84 8.79 -7.46 0.97
CA THR A 84 8.70 -6.08 0.49
C THR A 84 7.28 -5.80 0.03
N VAL A 85 6.69 -4.72 0.54
CA VAL A 85 5.41 -4.18 0.06
C VAL A 85 5.66 -3.00 -0.87
N THR A 86 4.84 -2.86 -1.91
CA THR A 86 4.85 -1.67 -2.78
C THR A 86 3.47 -1.04 -2.87
N ALA A 87 3.46 0.25 -3.20
CA ALA A 87 2.29 1.00 -3.63
C ALA A 87 2.67 1.86 -4.84
N ASP A 88 2.04 1.60 -5.98
CA ASP A 88 2.36 2.23 -7.25
C ASP A 88 1.09 2.78 -7.90
N GLY A 89 1.17 3.99 -8.47
CA GLY A 89 0.07 4.58 -9.22
C GLY A 89 -0.11 6.07 -8.96
N VAL A 90 -1.33 6.48 -8.64
CA VAL A 90 -1.67 7.89 -8.37
C VAL A 90 -2.56 8.02 -7.15
N TRP A 91 -2.31 9.06 -6.36
CA TRP A 91 -3.15 9.48 -5.23
C TRP A 91 -3.49 10.96 -5.38
N LYS A 92 -4.79 11.28 -5.49
CA LYS A 92 -5.31 12.63 -5.72
C LYS A 92 -4.53 13.40 -6.80
N GLY A 93 -4.20 12.72 -7.90
CA GLY A 93 -3.47 13.28 -9.04
C GLY A 93 -1.95 13.33 -8.91
N SER A 94 -1.38 13.03 -7.74
CA SER A 94 0.07 12.91 -7.55
C SER A 94 0.55 11.49 -7.81
N ARG A 95 1.69 11.35 -8.48
CA ARG A 95 2.33 10.04 -8.70
C ARG A 95 2.80 9.45 -7.37
N VAL A 96 2.51 8.16 -7.18
CA VAL A 96 2.96 7.36 -6.04
C VAL A 96 3.87 6.26 -6.58
N GLU A 97 5.06 6.18 -5.99
CA GLU A 97 6.01 5.09 -6.15
C GLU A 97 6.64 4.90 -4.77
N TRP A 98 6.15 3.90 -4.04
CA TRP A 98 6.52 3.67 -2.66
C TRP A 98 6.80 2.20 -2.42
N LYS A 99 7.79 1.92 -1.57
CA LYS A 99 8.08 0.57 -1.12
C LYS A 99 8.60 0.56 0.30
N HIS A 100 8.39 -0.55 0.99
CA HIS A 100 8.96 -0.81 2.30
C HIS A 100 9.30 -2.28 2.47
N THR A 101 10.48 -2.57 3.02
CA THR A 101 10.97 -3.92 3.24
C THR A 101 11.01 -4.21 4.74
N PHE A 102 10.35 -5.29 5.15
CA PHE A 102 10.39 -5.81 6.50
C PHE A 102 11.38 -6.97 6.57
N SER A 103 12.06 -7.12 7.71
CA SER A 103 13.05 -8.19 7.94
C SER A 103 12.45 -9.60 7.87
N ASN A 104 11.16 -9.73 8.20
CA ASN A 104 10.36 -10.93 7.99
C ASN A 104 8.85 -10.61 8.04
N ALA A 105 8.03 -11.60 7.66
CA ALA A 105 6.58 -11.48 7.64
C ALA A 105 5.94 -11.24 9.02
N CYS A 106 6.56 -11.70 10.11
CA CYS A 106 6.08 -11.39 11.46
C CYS A 106 6.19 -9.89 11.71
N VAL A 107 7.37 -9.29 11.46
CA VAL A 107 7.59 -7.86 11.65
C VAL A 107 6.64 -7.04 10.79
N MET A 108 6.44 -7.40 9.52
CA MET A 108 5.40 -6.78 8.67
C MET A 108 4.05 -6.79 9.37
N SER A 109 3.56 -7.98 9.73
CA SER A 109 2.25 -8.15 10.35
C SER A 109 2.13 -7.43 11.69
N ALA A 110 3.21 -7.22 12.45
CA ALA A 110 3.18 -6.47 13.70
C ALA A 110 3.11 -4.96 13.46
N THR A 111 3.76 -4.48 12.38
CA THR A 111 3.81 -3.06 12.02
C THR A 111 2.54 -2.57 11.35
N VAL A 112 1.92 -3.39 10.50
CA VAL A 112 0.72 -3.01 9.72
C VAL A 112 -0.57 -3.64 10.25
N ASP A 113 -0.54 -4.23 11.45
CA ASP A 113 -1.70 -4.84 12.06
C ASP A 113 -2.87 -3.84 12.14
N GLY A 114 -4.07 -4.28 11.80
CA GLY A 114 -5.26 -3.41 11.77
C GLY A 114 -5.27 -2.34 10.66
N ASN A 115 -4.24 -2.24 9.83
CA ASN A 115 -4.24 -1.32 8.70
C ASN A 115 -4.90 -1.95 7.46
N ALA A 116 -6.08 -1.45 7.12
CA ALA A 116 -6.86 -1.96 6.00
C ALA A 116 -6.11 -1.89 4.65
N VAL A 117 -5.11 -1.01 4.46
CA VAL A 117 -4.39 -0.88 3.18
C VAL A 117 -3.57 -2.13 2.82
N PHE A 118 -3.03 -2.83 3.82
CA PHE A 118 -2.14 -3.97 3.62
C PHE A 118 -2.79 -5.32 3.91
N ALA A 119 -4.12 -5.34 4.10
CA ALA A 119 -4.90 -6.52 4.48
C ALA A 119 -5.47 -7.25 3.24
N PHE A 120 -4.62 -7.73 2.33
CA PHE A 120 -5.00 -8.41 1.07
C PHE A 120 -4.22 -9.71 0.77
#